data_AF-A0AAW8JKV3-F1
#
_entry.id   AF-A0AAW8JKV3-F1
#
_cell.length_a   1.000
_cell.length_b   1.000
_cell.length_c   1.000
_cell.angle_alpha   90.00
_cell.angle_beta   90.00
_cell.angle_gamma   90.00
#
_symmetry.space_group_name_H-M   'P 1'
#
loop_
_entity.id
_entity.type
_entity.pdbx_description
1 polymer ?
#
loop_
_entity_poly.entity_id
_entity_poly.type
_entity_poly.pdbx_seq_one_letter_code
_entity_poly.pdbx_strand_id
1 'polypeptide(L)'
;MNKFFAIALLSSSIIGCASTQPTQNAAIKDLVLCKTNEICPAVKVARSTTNSANARITIDLDDTYQEFNIQQVVFDNGQKQVNFPVTGATKFDYIAKMHRSTNSIEVPISLLKDLGGTDTVSMTLVTDRGNITRYILNNSEKSGIYNQFSKLKSN
;
A
#
# COMPACT_ATOMS: atom_id res chain seq x y z
N MET A 1 77.43 9.52 5.17
CA MET A 1 76.86 8.14 5.13
C MET A 1 75.57 8.21 5.93
N ASN A 2 74.34 8.09 5.44
CA ASN A 2 73.80 7.31 4.33
C ASN A 2 72.47 7.91 3.82
N LYS A 3 72.32 7.92 2.47
CA LYS A 3 71.17 7.49 1.64
C LYS A 3 69.82 8.25 1.66
N PHE A 4 69.68 9.16 0.69
CA PHE A 4 68.78 9.13 -0.50
C PHE A 4 67.40 8.42 -0.50
N PHE A 5 66.40 9.17 -1.03
CA PHE A 5 65.16 8.81 -1.79
C PHE A 5 64.07 8.00 -1.04
N ALA A 6 62.74 8.20 -1.23
CA ALA A 6 62.01 8.55 -2.44
C ALA A 6 60.62 9.19 -2.18
N ILE A 7 60.08 9.73 -3.28
CA ILE A 7 58.83 10.47 -3.49
C ILE A 7 57.65 9.53 -3.88
N ALA A 8 56.43 10.05 -3.74
CA ALA A 8 55.16 9.74 -4.45
C ALA A 8 54.15 8.76 -3.83
N LEU A 9 53.01 9.37 -3.41
CA LEU A 9 51.65 9.17 -3.94
C LEU A 9 51.31 7.81 -4.56
N LEU A 10 50.27 7.15 -4.04
CA LEU A 10 49.18 6.56 -4.84
C LEU A 10 47.98 6.23 -3.95
N SER A 11 46.95 7.06 -4.07
CA SER A 11 45.57 6.80 -3.67
C SER A 11 45.04 5.54 -4.36
N SER A 12 44.51 4.60 -3.57
CA SER A 12 43.70 3.48 -4.09
C SER A 12 42.39 3.44 -3.31
N SER A 13 41.37 4.07 -3.87
CA SER A 13 39.97 3.92 -3.49
C SER A 13 39.53 2.49 -3.80
N ILE A 14 39.35 1.68 -2.77
CA ILE A 14 38.73 0.36 -2.93
C ILE A 14 37.23 0.57 -3.04
N ILE A 15 36.75 0.25 -4.23
CA ILE A 15 35.37 0.22 -4.69
C ILE A 15 34.49 -0.50 -3.65
N GLY A 16 33.47 0.19 -3.16
CA GLY A 16 32.46 -0.37 -2.28
C GLY A 16 31.82 -1.60 -2.91
N CYS A 17 31.73 -2.68 -2.14
CA CYS A 17 30.88 -3.82 -2.49
C CYS A 17 29.43 -3.32 -2.55
N ALA A 18 28.91 -3.15 -3.77
CA ALA A 18 27.48 -3.04 -3.98
C ALA A 18 26.84 -4.34 -3.50
N SER A 19 26.16 -4.28 -2.37
CA SER A 19 25.23 -5.33 -1.95
C SER A 19 24.11 -5.39 -2.98
N THR A 20 24.20 -6.35 -3.91
CA THR A 20 23.05 -6.75 -4.72
C THR A 20 22.06 -7.44 -3.80
N GLN A 21 21.18 -6.66 -3.18
CA GLN A 21 20.02 -7.22 -2.49
C GLN A 21 19.16 -7.96 -3.54
N PRO A 22 18.77 -9.21 -3.25
CA PRO A 22 17.91 -9.95 -4.16
C PRO A 22 16.58 -9.21 -4.27
N THR A 23 16.17 -8.95 -5.51
CA THR A 23 14.83 -8.52 -5.91
C THR A 23 13.83 -9.61 -5.59
N GLN A 24 13.54 -9.82 -4.31
CA GLN A 24 12.25 -10.37 -3.93
C GLN A 24 11.24 -9.27 -4.19
N ASN A 25 10.27 -9.55 -5.06
CA ASN A 25 9.06 -8.76 -5.22
C ASN A 25 8.29 -8.75 -3.88
N ALA A 26 8.80 -8.04 -2.89
CA ALA A 26 8.00 -7.49 -1.81
C ALA A 26 7.02 -6.59 -2.53
N ALA A 27 5.82 -7.13 -2.75
CA ALA A 27 4.72 -6.36 -3.26
C ALA A 27 4.65 -5.06 -2.46
N ILE A 28 4.93 -3.94 -3.12
CA ILE A 28 4.92 -2.62 -2.49
C ILE A 28 3.50 -2.41 -1.95
N LYS A 29 3.32 -2.57 -0.64
CA LYS A 29 2.09 -2.20 0.05
C LYS A 29 2.14 -0.68 0.14
N ASP A 30 1.38 -0.02 -0.71
CA ASP A 30 1.29 1.43 -0.69
C ASP A 30 0.25 1.86 0.34
N LEU A 31 0.53 2.95 1.03
CA LEU A 31 -0.33 3.47 2.08
C LEU A 31 -1.42 4.37 1.48
N VAL A 32 -2.57 4.37 2.14
CA VAL A 32 -3.58 5.44 2.04
C VAL A 32 -3.06 6.72 2.69
N LEU A 33 -3.72 7.87 2.48
CA LEU A 33 -3.34 9.11 3.17
C LEU A 33 -3.71 8.99 4.65
N CYS A 34 -2.69 8.99 5.52
CA CYS A 34 -2.80 8.84 6.96
C CYS A 34 -2.04 9.96 7.67
N LYS A 35 -2.55 10.40 8.82
CA LYS A 35 -1.82 11.27 9.74
C LYS A 35 -1.06 10.45 10.77
N THR A 36 -0.12 11.10 11.46
CA THR A 36 0.56 10.51 12.62
C THR A 36 -0.47 10.08 13.67
N ASN A 37 -0.25 8.89 14.27
CA ASN A 37 -1.11 8.27 15.28
C ASN A 37 -2.47 7.75 14.79
N GLU A 38 -2.70 7.71 13.48
CA GLU A 38 -3.85 7.00 12.91
C GLU A 38 -3.49 5.55 12.60
N ILE A 39 -4.43 4.62 12.83
CA ILE A 39 -4.32 3.27 12.25
C ILE A 39 -4.28 3.43 10.74
N CYS A 40 -3.20 3.01 10.09
CA CYS A 40 -2.98 3.23 8.67
C CYS A 40 -2.96 1.90 7.92
N PRO A 41 -4.04 1.56 7.18
CA PRO A 41 -4.07 0.35 6.39
C PRO A 41 -2.96 0.37 5.33
N ALA A 42 -2.22 -0.72 5.26
CA ALA A 42 -1.30 -0.98 4.16
C ALA A 42 -2.08 -1.69 3.04
N VAL A 43 -2.07 -1.10 1.84
CA VAL A 43 -2.92 -1.56 0.75
C VAL A 43 -2.10 -1.92 -0.48
N LYS A 44 -2.42 -3.04 -1.11
CA LYS A 44 -1.84 -3.46 -2.37
C LYS A 44 -2.94 -3.60 -3.40
N VAL A 45 -2.74 -2.99 -4.57
CA VAL A 45 -3.60 -3.16 -5.73
C VAL A 45 -2.87 -4.01 -6.76
N ALA A 46 -3.52 -5.07 -7.23
CA ALA A 46 -3.03 -5.87 -8.33
C ALA A 46 -4.19 -6.18 -9.28
N ARG A 47 -3.89 -6.48 -10.55
CA ARG A 47 -4.90 -7.04 -11.44
C ARG A 47 -5.39 -8.37 -10.87
N SER A 48 -6.70 -8.58 -10.88
CA SER A 48 -7.30 -9.81 -10.40
C SER A 48 -6.91 -10.99 -11.29
N THR A 49 -6.60 -12.13 -10.67
CA THR A 49 -6.28 -13.38 -11.38
C THR A 49 -7.54 -14.15 -11.78
N THR A 50 -8.70 -13.81 -11.20
CA THR A 50 -9.98 -14.45 -11.50
C THR A 50 -10.76 -13.73 -12.59
N ASN A 51 -10.62 -12.40 -12.71
CA ASN A 51 -11.25 -11.61 -13.76
C ASN A 51 -10.36 -10.42 -14.16
N SER A 52 -9.85 -10.40 -15.38
CA SER A 52 -8.92 -9.35 -15.83
C SER A 52 -9.51 -7.94 -15.90
N ALA A 53 -10.84 -7.80 -15.88
CA ALA A 53 -11.53 -6.50 -15.79
C ALA A 53 -11.51 -5.91 -14.37
N ASN A 54 -11.14 -6.72 -13.37
CA ASN A 54 -11.11 -6.35 -11.97
C ASN A 54 -9.68 -6.19 -11.45
N ALA A 55 -9.57 -5.39 -10.38
CA ALA A 55 -8.43 -5.30 -9.51
C ALA A 55 -8.74 -6.01 -8.20
N ARG A 56 -7.77 -6.79 -7.71
CA ARG A 56 -7.76 -7.29 -6.34
C ARG A 56 -7.05 -6.27 -5.46
N ILE A 57 -7.75 -5.80 -4.44
CA ILE A 57 -7.16 -4.98 -3.38
C ILE A 57 -6.92 -5.87 -2.17
N THR A 58 -5.68 -5.98 -1.72
CA THR A 58 -5.30 -6.65 -0.48
C THR A 58 -5.01 -5.60 0.58
N ILE A 59 -5.58 -5.80 1.76
CA ILE A 59 -5.53 -4.88 2.89
C ILE A 59 -4.88 -5.59 4.05
N ASP A 60 -3.87 -4.96 4.63
CA ASP A 60 -3.28 -5.34 5.89
C ASP A 60 -3.47 -4.20 6.88
N LEU A 61 -4.14 -4.52 7.99
CA LEU A 61 -4.40 -3.59 9.07
C LEU A 61 -3.60 -4.02 10.29
N ASP A 62 -2.57 -3.24 10.61
CA ASP A 62 -1.70 -3.49 11.75
C ASP A 62 -2.11 -2.62 12.94
N ASP A 63 -2.25 -3.22 14.11
CA ASP A 63 -2.52 -2.54 15.37
C ASP A 63 -1.80 -3.23 16.54
N THR A 64 -1.40 -2.45 17.54
CA THR A 64 -0.62 -2.96 18.67
C THR A 64 -1.44 -3.72 19.71
N TYR A 65 -2.77 -3.61 19.68
CA TYR A 65 -3.63 -4.10 20.75
C TYR A 65 -4.74 -5.02 20.27
N GLN A 66 -5.20 -4.87 19.03
CA GLN A 66 -6.46 -5.46 18.60
C GLN A 66 -6.39 -6.05 17.19
N GLU A 67 -7.17 -7.11 17.00
CA GLU A 67 -7.50 -7.67 15.70
C GLU A 67 -8.85 -7.13 15.24
N PHE A 68 -9.00 -6.89 13.95
CA PHE A 68 -10.18 -6.31 13.33
C PHE A 68 -10.74 -7.30 12.31
N ASN A 69 -11.98 -7.75 12.50
CA ASN A 69 -12.66 -8.49 11.46
C ASN A 69 -13.14 -7.52 10.37
N ILE A 70 -12.46 -7.51 9.23
CA ILE A 70 -12.77 -6.66 8.07
C ILE A 70 -13.95 -7.29 7.32
N GLN A 71 -15.07 -6.58 7.23
CA GLN A 71 -16.33 -7.11 6.69
C GLN A 71 -16.62 -6.60 5.27
N GLN A 72 -16.27 -5.34 5.00
CA GLN A 72 -16.46 -4.71 3.69
C GLN A 72 -15.55 -3.50 3.55
N VAL A 73 -15.41 -3.04 2.31
CA VAL A 73 -14.71 -1.80 1.98
C VAL A 73 -15.64 -0.90 1.20
N VAL A 74 -15.68 0.37 1.58
CA VAL A 74 -16.52 1.39 0.98
C VAL A 74 -15.64 2.47 0.37
N PHE A 75 -15.90 2.83 -0.88
CA PHE A 75 -15.30 4.00 -1.51
C PHE A 75 -16.34 5.10 -1.67
N ASP A 76 -15.96 6.32 -1.32
CA ASP A 76 -16.88 7.46 -1.27
C ASP A 76 -16.18 8.73 -1.73
N ASN A 77 -16.81 9.49 -2.62
CA ASN A 77 -16.30 10.76 -3.13
C ASN A 77 -17.15 11.98 -2.70
N GLY A 78 -18.07 11.80 -1.74
CA GLY A 78 -19.03 12.79 -1.24
C GLY A 78 -20.32 12.89 -2.07
N GLN A 79 -20.35 12.33 -3.28
CA GLN A 79 -21.52 12.31 -4.17
C GLN A 79 -22.01 10.89 -4.45
N LYS A 80 -21.08 9.94 -4.50
CA LYS A 80 -21.30 8.54 -4.82
C LYS A 80 -20.52 7.66 -3.86
N GLN A 81 -21.20 6.62 -3.42
CA GLN A 81 -20.65 5.59 -2.58
C GLN A 81 -20.76 4.23 -3.28
N VAL A 82 -19.69 3.43 -3.22
CA VAL A 82 -19.66 2.08 -3.78
C VAL A 82 -19.08 1.12 -2.74
N ASN A 83 -19.80 0.03 -2.49
CA ASN A 83 -19.49 -0.93 -1.44
C ASN A 83 -19.02 -2.25 -2.04
N PHE A 84 -17.99 -2.85 -1.45
CA PHE A 84 -17.42 -4.11 -1.89
C PHE A 84 -17.30 -5.08 -0.71
N PRO A 85 -17.90 -6.28 -0.80
CA PRO A 85 -17.72 -7.31 0.21
C PRO A 85 -16.29 -7.85 0.16
N VAL A 86 -15.80 -8.31 1.30
CA VAL A 86 -14.54 -9.05 1.37
C VAL A 86 -14.64 -10.41 0.67
N THR A 87 -13.49 -10.90 0.19
CA THR A 87 -13.39 -12.15 -0.59
C THR A 87 -13.35 -13.40 0.28
N GLY A 88 -13.32 -13.27 1.61
CA GLY A 88 -13.33 -14.38 2.54
C GLY A 88 -13.26 -13.92 4.00
N ALA A 89 -13.08 -14.89 4.90
CA ALA A 89 -12.84 -14.60 6.31
C ALA A 89 -11.54 -13.81 6.49
N THR A 90 -11.56 -12.85 7.42
CA THR A 90 -10.36 -12.10 7.78
C THR A 90 -9.32 -13.03 8.39
N LYS A 91 -8.08 -12.91 7.92
CA LYS A 91 -6.94 -13.64 8.45
C LYS A 91 -6.27 -12.81 9.54
N PHE A 92 -5.86 -13.48 10.61
CA PHE A 92 -5.21 -12.86 11.76
C PHE A 92 -3.81 -13.43 11.90
N ASP A 93 -2.82 -12.55 11.99
CA ASP A 93 -1.41 -12.87 12.21
C ASP A 93 -0.84 -11.98 13.31
N TYR A 94 0.25 -12.42 13.94
CA TYR A 94 1.01 -11.61 14.89
C TYR A 94 2.46 -11.46 14.40
N ILE A 95 2.83 -10.25 13.95
CA ILE A 95 4.10 -9.99 13.28
C ILE A 95 4.71 -8.71 13.85
N ALA A 96 6.00 -8.74 14.18
CA ALA A 96 6.73 -7.57 14.70
C ALA A 96 6.05 -6.88 15.90
N LYS A 97 5.46 -7.68 16.80
CA LYS A 97 4.69 -7.23 17.98
C LYS A 97 3.41 -6.46 17.67
N MET A 98 2.85 -6.64 16.48
CA MET A 98 1.55 -6.07 16.10
C MET A 98 0.61 -7.19 15.66
N HIS A 99 -0.67 -7.02 15.98
CA HIS A 99 -1.76 -7.80 15.43
C HIS A 99 -2.02 -7.31 14.01
N ARG A 100 -1.99 -8.22 13.04
CA ARG A 100 -2.28 -7.96 11.63
C ARG A 100 -3.59 -8.62 11.27
N SER A 101 -4.52 -7.81 10.76
CA SER A 101 -5.77 -8.28 10.16
C SER A 101 -5.71 -8.12 8.65
N THR A 102 -5.84 -9.22 7.91
CA THR A 102 -5.68 -9.25 6.46
C THR A 102 -6.94 -9.70 5.77
N ASN A 103 -7.37 -8.94 4.77
CA ASN A 103 -8.43 -9.38 3.85
C ASN A 103 -8.21 -8.81 2.44
N SER A 104 -9.12 -9.09 1.52
CA SER A 104 -9.08 -8.53 0.17
C SER A 104 -10.48 -8.35 -0.40
N ILE A 105 -10.61 -7.42 -1.33
CA ILE A 105 -11.83 -7.18 -2.13
C ILE A 105 -11.50 -7.27 -3.63
N GLU A 106 -12.52 -7.51 -4.45
CA GLU A 106 -12.44 -7.40 -5.91
C GLU A 106 -13.24 -6.18 -6.36
N VAL A 107 -12.62 -5.29 -7.13
CA VAL A 107 -13.28 -4.07 -7.64
C VAL A 107 -13.05 -3.91 -9.14
N PRO A 108 -13.94 -3.23 -9.88
CA PRO A 108 -13.67 -2.89 -11.28
C PRO A 108 -12.43 -2.00 -11.41
N ILE A 109 -11.61 -2.22 -12.44
CA ILE A 109 -10.47 -1.32 -12.74
C ILE A 109 -10.98 0.12 -13.03
N SER A 110 -12.23 0.27 -13.48
CA SER A 110 -12.87 1.56 -13.71
C SER A 110 -13.22 2.34 -12.44
N LEU A 111 -13.06 1.77 -11.23
CA LEU A 111 -13.54 2.36 -9.98
C LEU A 111 -13.16 3.85 -9.80
N LEU A 112 -11.90 4.22 -10.01
CA LEU A 112 -11.47 5.62 -9.86
C LEU A 112 -12.06 6.55 -10.91
N LYS A 113 -12.32 6.04 -12.12
CA LYS A 113 -13.04 6.80 -13.16
C LYS A 113 -14.50 6.97 -12.75
N ASP A 114 -15.12 5.93 -12.20
CA ASP A 114 -16.52 5.90 -11.76
C ASP A 114 -16.79 6.76 -10.52
N LEU A 115 -15.73 7.08 -9.77
CA LEU A 115 -15.70 8.00 -8.63
C LEU A 115 -15.06 9.36 -8.99
N GLY A 116 -14.77 9.60 -10.27
CA GLY A 116 -14.20 10.85 -10.73
C GLY A 116 -15.18 12.03 -10.62
N GLY A 117 -14.71 13.23 -10.98
CA GLY A 117 -15.50 14.46 -10.90
C GLY A 117 -15.40 15.20 -9.56
N THR A 118 -14.65 14.65 -8.61
CA THR A 118 -14.31 15.29 -7.33
C THR A 118 -12.79 15.24 -7.11
N ASP A 119 -12.30 16.08 -6.20
CA ASP A 119 -10.90 16.13 -5.77
C ASP A 119 -10.65 15.33 -4.47
N THR A 120 -11.66 14.60 -4.01
CA THR A 120 -11.65 13.80 -2.78
C THR A 120 -12.27 12.44 -3.03
N VAL A 121 -11.57 11.39 -2.61
CA VAL A 121 -12.07 10.02 -2.57
C VAL A 121 -11.53 9.37 -1.30
N SER A 122 -12.42 8.79 -0.52
CA SER A 122 -12.10 8.04 0.69
C SER A 122 -12.27 6.54 0.50
N MET A 123 -11.56 5.78 1.31
CA MET A 123 -11.67 4.34 1.47
C MET A 123 -11.95 4.06 2.94
N THR A 124 -13.06 3.41 3.21
CA THR A 124 -13.51 3.03 4.55
C THR A 124 -13.46 1.53 4.71
N LEU A 125 -12.71 1.05 5.70
CA LEU A 125 -12.80 -0.33 6.17
C LEU A 125 -13.91 -0.41 7.21
N VAL A 126 -14.94 -1.20 6.95
CA VAL A 126 -15.97 -1.50 7.95
C VAL A 126 -15.53 -2.74 8.71
N THR A 127 -15.39 -2.60 10.02
CA THR A 127 -14.92 -3.66 10.91
C THR A 127 -15.90 -3.89 12.06
N ASP A 128 -15.73 -5.00 12.77
CA ASP A 128 -16.44 -5.29 14.01
C ASP A 128 -16.14 -4.31 15.16
N ARG A 129 -15.09 -3.49 15.02
CA ARG A 129 -14.66 -2.48 16.00
C ARG A 129 -14.87 -1.04 15.52
N GLY A 130 -15.67 -0.87 14.48
CA GLY A 130 -16.00 0.43 13.89
C GLY A 130 -15.32 0.67 12.55
N ASN A 131 -15.54 1.88 12.01
CA ASN A 131 -15.09 2.23 10.67
C ASN A 131 -13.73 2.92 10.69
N ILE A 132 -12.83 2.50 9.81
CA ILE A 132 -11.51 3.12 9.62
C ILE A 132 -11.51 3.77 8.24
N THR A 133 -11.60 5.10 8.21
CA THR A 133 -11.73 5.89 6.97
C THR A 133 -10.45 6.64 6.67
N ARG A 134 -9.90 6.48 5.47
CA ARG A 134 -8.72 7.21 5.00
C ARG A 134 -8.92 7.73 3.59
N TYR A 135 -8.27 8.81 3.25
CA TYR A 135 -8.34 9.34 1.90
C TYR A 135 -7.40 8.58 0.96
N ILE A 136 -7.86 8.31 -0.25
CA ILE A 136 -7.03 7.85 -1.36
C ILE A 136 -6.75 8.98 -2.35
N LEU A 137 -7.62 9.98 -2.40
CA LEU A 137 -7.44 11.27 -3.05
C LEU A 137 -7.97 12.35 -2.08
N ASN A 138 -7.23 13.43 -1.84
CA ASN A 138 -7.70 14.54 -1.00
C ASN A 138 -7.13 15.88 -1.48
N ASN A 139 -7.95 16.83 -1.91
CA ASN A 139 -7.50 18.13 -2.43
C ASN A 139 -6.36 17.98 -3.47
N SER A 140 -6.51 17.03 -4.41
CA SER A 140 -5.51 16.65 -5.41
C SER A 140 -4.27 15.89 -4.91
N GLU A 141 -4.11 15.67 -3.61
CA GLU A 141 -3.10 14.77 -3.06
C GLU A 141 -3.47 13.32 -3.35
N LYS A 142 -2.60 12.61 -4.08
CA LYS A 142 -2.82 11.21 -4.48
C LYS A 142 -2.04 10.28 -3.57
N SER A 143 -2.74 9.36 -2.92
CA SER A 143 -2.12 8.24 -2.20
C SER A 143 -1.37 7.28 -3.13
N GLY A 144 -0.57 6.39 -2.54
CA GLY A 144 0.07 5.33 -3.31
C GLY A 144 -0.95 4.36 -3.93
N ILE A 145 -2.02 4.00 -3.21
CA ILE A 145 -3.12 3.16 -3.75
C ILE A 145 -3.78 3.83 -4.97
N TYR A 146 -4.01 5.15 -4.95
CA TYR A 146 -4.55 5.88 -6.11
C TYR A 146 -3.65 5.75 -7.33
N ASN A 147 -2.33 5.89 -7.12
CA ASN A 147 -1.34 5.75 -8.17
C ASN A 147 -1.26 4.31 -8.70
N GLN A 148 -1.41 3.29 -7.84
CA GLN A 148 -1.46 1.89 -8.28
C GLN A 148 -2.69 1.60 -9.14
N PHE A 149 -3.88 2.06 -8.71
CA PHE A 149 -5.10 1.95 -9.53
C PHE A 149 -4.94 2.63 -10.88
N SER A 150 -4.41 3.86 -10.90
CA SER A 150 -4.23 4.63 -12.14
C SER A 150 -3.27 3.97 -13.13
N LYS A 151 -2.40 3.06 -12.69
CA LYS A 151 -1.48 2.29 -13.54
C LYS A 151 -2.14 1.04 -14.15
N LEU A 152 -3.28 0.58 -13.61
CA LEU A 152 -4.03 -0.53 -14.18
C LEU A 152 -4.74 -0.05 -15.45
N LYS A 153 -4.28 -0.53 -16.61
CA LYS A 153 -4.97 -0.28 -17.89
C LYS A 153 -6.22 -1.15 -17.96
N SER A 154 -7.35 -0.58 -18.38
CA SER A 154 -8.39 -1.39 -19.03
C SER A 154 -7.83 -1.83 -20.37
N ASN A 155 -7.89 -3.13 -20.65
CA ASN A 155 -7.67 -3.62 -22.01
C ASN A 155 -8.85 -3.23 -22.90
#